data_AF-A0A3B4FKD8-F1
#
_entry.id   AF-A0A3B4FKD8-F1
#
_cell.length_a   1.000
_cell.length_b   1.000
_cell.length_c   1.000
_cell.angle_alpha   90.00
_cell.angle_beta   90.00
_cell.angle_gamma   90.00
#
_symmetry.space_group_name_H-M   'P 1'
#
loop_
_entity.id
_entity.type
_entity.pdbx_description
1 polymer ?
#
loop_
_entity_poly.entity_id
_entity_poly.type
_entity_poly.pdbx_seq_one_letter_code
_entity_poly.pdbx_strand_id
1 'polypeptide(L)'
;MSRMKKGSVLCKFCQYLLNFFKKLINFLMMRRLLTRVINRVLLSDPFSPAMIIEAEIHNQGRRKMVVGLGNPGMEGTRHSVGMTVLGAFAARLGVADRWRGDKYVSGEVILSEVQQMNVVLLRPRLLMNVNGVSVAKAAAKYGVKAEDILLVHDELDKPLGKIAIKHGGSARGHNGVRSCVDCLQTDVMPRLRIGIGRPTGKTSVDRHVLGRFTTEEQKLLDSVLVQSVDLLLSQLSQQDSQQDSPLPSSPAGGRQAAQKRNERARSGSPAEDPAAAQS
;
A
#
# COMPACT_ATOMS: atom_id res chain seq x y z
N MET A 1 26.01 -29.38 -53.20
CA MET A 1 26.67 -28.81 -52.00
C MET A 1 25.98 -27.51 -51.59
N SER A 2 25.09 -27.52 -50.58
CA SER A 2 24.76 -26.31 -49.79
C SER A 2 23.85 -26.66 -48.61
N ARG A 3 24.46 -27.00 -47.48
CA ARG A 3 23.82 -26.96 -46.16
C ARG A 3 24.89 -26.53 -45.17
N MET A 4 24.89 -25.26 -44.77
CA MET A 4 25.40 -24.75 -43.49
C MET A 4 25.36 -23.22 -43.54
N LYS A 5 24.41 -22.60 -42.82
CA LYS A 5 24.47 -21.20 -42.30
C LYS A 5 23.21 -20.75 -41.51
N LYS A 6 22.36 -21.66 -40.99
CA LYS A 6 21.23 -21.30 -40.11
C LYS A 6 21.54 -21.36 -38.60
N GLY A 7 22.65 -21.98 -38.18
CA GLY A 7 22.99 -22.15 -36.75
C GLY A 7 23.58 -20.92 -36.04
N SER A 8 24.21 -19.98 -36.76
CA SER A 8 24.97 -18.89 -36.09
C SER A 8 24.13 -17.67 -35.69
N VAL A 9 22.99 -17.44 -36.34
CA VAL A 9 22.13 -16.26 -36.07
C VAL A 9 21.27 -16.50 -34.82
N LEU A 10 20.72 -17.72 -34.67
CA LEU A 10 19.92 -18.11 -33.51
C LEU A 10 20.76 -18.11 -32.22
N CYS A 11 22.03 -18.52 -32.30
CA CYS A 11 22.97 -18.49 -31.18
C CYS A 11 23.30 -17.05 -30.74
N LYS A 12 23.57 -16.13 -31.70
CA LYS A 12 23.84 -14.72 -31.40
C LYS A 12 22.63 -13.99 -30.80
N PHE A 13 21.43 -14.31 -31.27
CA PHE A 13 20.18 -13.76 -30.71
C PHE A 13 19.93 -14.25 -29.28
N CYS A 14 20.18 -15.53 -29.00
CA CYS A 14 20.06 -16.10 -27.65
C CYS A 14 21.08 -15.47 -26.68
N GLN A 15 22.32 -15.26 -27.13
CA GLN A 15 23.36 -14.56 -26.36
C GLN A 15 22.95 -13.12 -26.04
N TYR A 16 22.36 -12.41 -27.01
CA TYR A 16 21.88 -11.04 -26.82
C TYR A 16 20.71 -10.97 -25.81
N LEU A 17 19.76 -11.89 -25.93
CA LEU A 17 18.64 -12.01 -24.97
C LEU A 17 19.16 -12.28 -23.56
N LEU A 18 20.10 -13.22 -23.40
CA LEU A 18 20.68 -13.55 -22.10
C LEU A 18 21.41 -12.35 -21.49
N ASN A 19 22.15 -11.59 -22.30
CA ASN A 19 22.81 -10.36 -21.86
C ASN A 19 21.82 -9.24 -21.52
N PHE A 20 20.70 -9.15 -22.25
CA PHE A 20 19.61 -8.22 -21.94
C PHE A 20 18.94 -8.56 -20.60
N PHE A 21 18.63 -9.83 -20.36
CA PHE A 21 18.07 -10.29 -19.08
C PHE A 21 19.05 -10.08 -17.91
N LYS A 22 20.35 -10.35 -18.11
CA LYS A 22 21.39 -10.04 -17.10
C LYS A 22 21.46 -8.55 -16.79
N LYS A 23 21.42 -7.67 -17.80
CA LYS A 23 21.37 -6.22 -17.61
C LYS A 23 20.11 -5.78 -16.89
N LEU A 24 18.96 -6.37 -17.21
CA LEU A 24 17.67 -6.06 -16.56
C LEU A 24 17.64 -6.50 -15.09
N ILE A 25 18.16 -7.70 -14.78
CA ILE A 25 18.30 -8.19 -13.40
C ILE A 25 19.27 -7.30 -12.61
N ASN A 26 20.43 -6.95 -13.20
CA ASN A 26 21.38 -6.04 -12.58
C ASN A 26 20.77 -4.65 -12.35
N PHE A 27 19.96 -4.14 -13.28
CA PHE A 27 19.25 -2.87 -13.13
C PHE A 27 18.21 -2.92 -11.99
N LEU A 28 17.44 -4.00 -11.90
CA LEU A 28 16.47 -4.21 -10.82
C LEU A 28 17.15 -4.39 -9.45
N MET A 29 18.29 -5.08 -9.39
CA MET A 29 19.11 -5.21 -8.19
C MET A 29 19.75 -3.88 -7.79
N MET A 30 20.31 -3.13 -8.75
CA MET A 30 20.87 -1.80 -8.52
C MET A 30 19.80 -0.82 -8.04
N ARG A 31 18.58 -0.88 -8.57
CA ARG A 31 17.46 -0.07 -8.09
C ARG A 31 17.10 -0.41 -6.64
N ARG A 32 17.04 -1.70 -6.28
CA ARG A 32 16.81 -2.14 -4.89
C ARG A 32 17.95 -1.72 -3.96
N LEU A 33 19.20 -1.81 -4.42
CA LEU A 33 20.38 -1.39 -3.68
C LEU A 33 20.40 0.12 -3.48
N LEU A 34 20.09 0.89 -4.52
CA LEU A 34 20.01 2.35 -4.49
C LEU A 34 18.90 2.82 -3.55
N THR A 35 17.72 2.19 -3.57
CA THR A 35 16.65 2.47 -2.60
C THR A 35 17.09 2.14 -1.17
N ARG A 36 17.81 1.04 -0.94
CA ARG A 36 18.37 0.71 0.38
C ARG A 36 19.44 1.69 0.84
N VAL A 37 20.29 2.16 -0.06
CA VAL A 37 21.33 3.16 0.24
C VAL A 37 20.70 4.52 0.51
N ILE A 38 19.72 4.95 -0.29
CA ILE A 38 18.97 6.18 -0.06
C ILE A 38 18.21 6.12 1.27
N ASN A 39 17.53 5.01 1.57
CA ASN A 39 16.89 4.82 2.88
C ASN A 39 17.91 4.77 4.01
N ARG A 40 19.08 4.15 3.83
CA ARG A 40 20.14 4.12 4.86
C ARG A 40 20.72 5.51 5.10
N VAL A 41 21.00 6.30 4.05
CA VAL A 41 21.61 7.64 4.14
C VAL A 41 20.61 8.71 4.60
N LEU A 42 19.32 8.59 4.24
CA LEU A 42 18.27 9.51 4.69
C LEU A 42 17.72 9.18 6.09
N LEU A 43 17.98 7.98 6.61
CA LEU A 43 17.53 7.54 7.94
C LEU A 43 18.71 7.31 8.91
N SER A 44 19.95 7.59 8.51
CA SER A 44 21.12 7.48 9.38
C SER A 44 21.40 8.80 10.09
N ASP A 45 20.54 9.14 11.04
CA ASP A 45 21.03 9.80 12.26
C ASP A 45 20.90 8.75 13.38
N PRO A 46 21.99 8.42 14.11
CA PRO A 46 21.89 7.49 15.22
C PRO A 46 21.01 8.11 16.31
N PHE A 47 19.91 7.43 16.60
CA PHE A 47 18.98 7.74 17.68
C PHE A 47 19.75 7.92 19.01
N SER A 48 19.65 9.11 19.60
CA SER A 48 20.16 9.34 20.96
C SER A 48 19.35 8.49 21.97
N PRO A 49 20.01 7.78 22.91
CA PRO A 49 19.34 7.02 23.97
C PRO A 49 18.36 7.85 24.80
N ALA A 50 18.56 9.17 24.90
CA ALA A 50 17.68 10.07 25.63
C ALA A 50 16.29 10.21 25.00
N MET A 51 16.18 10.14 23.66
CA MET A 51 14.87 10.16 22.97
C MET A 51 14.10 8.86 23.14
N ILE A 52 14.79 7.72 23.32
CA ILE A 52 14.15 6.43 23.57
C ILE A 52 13.45 6.48 24.94
N ILE A 53 14.12 7.02 25.95
CA ILE A 53 13.58 7.10 27.32
C ILE A 53 12.40 8.08 27.42
N GLU A 54 12.44 9.24 26.74
CA GLU A 54 11.30 10.17 26.70
C GLU A 54 10.10 9.59 25.93
N ALA A 55 10.33 8.85 24.85
CA ALA A 55 9.27 8.17 24.10
C ALA A 55 8.63 7.00 24.87
N GLU A 56 9.39 6.35 25.74
CA GLU A 56 8.97 5.19 26.53
C GLU A 56 8.10 5.59 27.74
N ILE A 57 8.30 6.79 28.30
CA ILE A 57 7.50 7.31 29.42
C ILE A 57 6.11 7.80 28.98
N HIS A 58 5.88 8.08 27.68
CA HIS A 58 4.56 8.47 27.15
C HIS A 58 3.73 7.30 26.58
N ASN A 59 4.12 6.04 26.85
CA ASN A 59 3.61 4.86 26.14
C ASN A 59 2.45 4.12 26.84
N GLN A 60 1.47 4.84 27.41
CA GLN A 60 0.27 4.21 27.99
C GLN A 60 -1.04 4.54 27.27
N GLY A 61 -1.03 5.36 26.21
CA GLY A 61 -2.21 5.64 25.39
C GLY A 61 -2.15 4.90 24.05
N ARG A 62 -3.26 4.29 23.62
CA ARG A 62 -3.40 3.68 22.28
C ARG A 62 -3.14 4.74 21.22
N ARG A 63 -2.35 4.42 20.18
CA ARG A 63 -1.98 5.36 19.12
C ARG A 63 -2.43 4.85 17.78
N LYS A 64 -3.09 5.70 17.00
CA LYS A 64 -3.38 5.45 15.59
C LYS A 64 -2.89 6.58 14.71
N MET A 65 -2.49 6.24 13.49
CA MET A 65 -2.17 7.23 12.49
C MET A 65 -3.06 7.05 11.26
N VAL A 66 -3.79 8.09 10.88
CA VAL A 66 -4.58 8.11 9.64
C VAL A 66 -3.84 8.97 8.63
N VAL A 67 -3.50 8.38 7.49
CA VAL A 67 -2.69 9.03 6.46
C VAL A 67 -3.53 9.23 5.19
N GLY A 68 -3.63 10.47 4.74
CA GLY A 68 -4.23 10.81 3.45
C GLY A 68 -3.14 10.86 2.38
N LEU A 69 -3.05 9.83 1.53
CA LEU A 69 -2.09 9.84 0.43
C LEU A 69 -2.50 10.85 -0.64
N GLY A 70 -1.51 11.48 -1.25
CA GLY A 70 -1.74 12.51 -2.28
C GLY A 70 -0.47 13.19 -2.76
N ASN A 71 -0.65 14.13 -3.67
CA ASN A 71 0.39 15.05 -4.14
C ASN A 71 0.09 16.47 -3.63
N PRO A 72 1.08 17.17 -3.03
CA PRO A 72 0.93 18.56 -2.60
C PRO A 72 0.59 19.49 -3.77
N GLY A 73 -0.34 20.42 -3.58
CA GLY A 73 -0.75 21.38 -4.62
C GLY A 73 -1.61 20.77 -5.73
N MET A 74 -2.02 19.51 -5.58
CA MET A 74 -2.87 18.78 -6.52
C MET A 74 -4.20 18.38 -5.86
N GLU A 75 -4.71 19.23 -4.97
CA GLU A 75 -5.98 19.04 -4.30
C GLU A 75 -7.12 18.98 -5.34
N GLY A 76 -8.06 18.05 -5.11
CA GLY A 76 -9.18 17.79 -6.02
C GLY A 76 -8.86 16.85 -7.18
N THR A 77 -7.62 16.38 -7.31
CA THR A 77 -7.29 15.28 -8.24
C THR A 77 -7.67 13.92 -7.63
N ARG A 78 -7.97 12.94 -8.50
CA ARG A 78 -8.29 11.57 -8.06
C ARG A 78 -7.20 10.98 -7.18
N HIS A 79 -5.92 11.21 -7.51
CA HIS A 79 -4.79 10.69 -6.74
C HIS A 79 -4.60 11.37 -5.38
N SER A 80 -5.17 12.56 -5.16
CA SER A 80 -5.12 13.27 -3.88
C SER A 80 -6.42 13.13 -3.08
N VAL A 81 -7.34 12.23 -3.47
CA VAL A 81 -8.61 12.02 -2.76
C VAL A 81 -8.40 11.59 -1.30
N GLY A 82 -7.29 10.91 -0.99
CA GLY A 82 -6.92 10.55 0.38
C GLY A 82 -6.72 11.78 1.28
N MET A 83 -6.08 12.83 0.77
CA MET A 83 -5.91 14.10 1.48
C MET A 83 -7.25 14.83 1.67
N THR A 84 -8.14 14.76 0.67
CA THR A 84 -9.50 15.33 0.73
C THR A 84 -10.32 14.64 1.82
N VAL A 85 -10.36 13.31 1.83
CA VAL A 85 -11.03 12.52 2.88
C VAL A 85 -10.46 12.85 4.26
N LEU A 86 -9.13 12.94 4.40
CA LEU A 86 -8.51 13.29 5.67
C LEU A 86 -8.87 14.71 6.13
N GLY A 87 -9.10 15.64 5.20
CA GLY A 87 -9.63 16.96 5.50
C GLY A 87 -11.04 16.94 6.04
N ALA A 88 -11.94 16.21 5.38
CA ALA A 88 -13.31 16.02 5.87
C ALA A 88 -13.31 15.35 7.26
N PHE A 89 -12.40 14.39 7.48
CA PHE A 89 -12.23 13.74 8.78
C PHE A 89 -11.76 14.70 9.87
N ALA A 90 -10.73 15.50 9.60
CA ALA A 90 -10.26 16.53 10.53
C ALA A 90 -11.36 17.56 10.85
N ALA A 91 -12.19 17.92 9.86
CA ALA A 91 -13.32 18.82 10.06
C ALA A 91 -14.39 18.20 10.96
N ARG A 92 -14.73 16.92 10.74
CA ARG A 92 -15.68 16.17 11.57
C ARG A 92 -15.24 16.07 13.04
N LEU A 93 -13.92 15.99 13.26
CA LEU A 93 -13.30 15.97 14.58
C LEU A 93 -13.18 17.37 15.23
N GLY A 94 -13.51 18.46 14.52
CA GLY A 94 -13.38 19.82 15.04
C GLY A 94 -11.92 20.28 15.20
N VAL A 95 -11.00 19.74 14.39
CA VAL A 95 -9.55 20.01 14.47
C VAL A 95 -8.94 20.43 13.14
N ALA A 96 -9.75 20.73 12.12
CA ALA A 96 -9.26 21.06 10.77
C ALA A 96 -8.38 22.32 10.70
N ASP A 97 -8.49 23.23 11.66
CA ASP A 97 -7.68 24.44 11.79
C ASP A 97 -6.30 24.17 12.44
N ARG A 98 -6.06 22.95 12.91
CA ARG A 98 -4.85 22.59 13.68
C ARG A 98 -3.73 21.98 12.86
N TRP A 99 -3.83 21.96 11.52
CA TRP A 99 -2.76 21.46 10.66
C TRP A 99 -1.46 22.24 10.91
N ARG A 100 -0.39 21.52 11.22
CA ARG A 100 0.95 22.10 11.41
C ARG A 100 1.94 21.43 10.48
N GLY A 101 2.73 22.23 9.78
CA GLY A 101 3.85 21.73 8.99
C GLY A 101 4.95 21.18 9.89
N ASP A 102 5.40 19.97 9.60
CA ASP A 102 6.48 19.30 10.31
C ASP A 102 7.57 18.91 9.31
N LYS A 103 8.71 19.62 9.41
CA LYS A 103 9.84 19.47 8.47
C LYS A 103 10.47 18.09 8.58
N TYR A 104 10.56 17.52 9.79
CA TYR A 104 11.17 16.22 10.01
C TYR A 104 10.39 15.15 9.26
N VAL A 105 9.06 15.10 9.46
CA VAL A 105 8.19 14.14 8.78
C VAL A 105 7.91 14.51 7.33
N SER A 106 8.33 15.70 6.87
CA SER A 106 8.06 16.21 5.52
C SER A 106 6.57 16.16 5.19
N GLY A 107 5.73 16.66 6.10
CA GLY A 107 4.28 16.56 6.03
C GLY A 107 3.56 17.60 6.88
N GLU A 108 2.24 17.62 6.80
CA GLU A 108 1.37 18.34 7.73
C GLU A 108 0.75 17.33 8.69
N VAL A 109 0.68 17.70 9.95
CA VAL A 109 0.19 16.84 11.02
C VAL A 109 -0.88 17.53 11.85
N ILE A 110 -1.82 16.72 12.34
CA ILE A 110 -2.68 17.05 13.48
C ILE A 110 -2.46 15.97 14.53
N LEU A 111 -2.29 16.40 15.78
CA LEU A 111 -2.37 15.52 16.94
C LEU A 111 -3.72 15.77 17.62
N SER A 112 -4.47 14.71 17.87
CA SER A 112 -5.78 14.76 18.48
C SER A 112 -5.97 13.57 19.40
N GLU A 113 -7.00 13.64 20.24
CA GLU A 113 -7.45 12.53 21.06
C GLU A 113 -8.91 12.24 20.72
N VAL A 114 -9.21 10.98 20.43
CA VAL A 114 -10.56 10.51 20.13
C VAL A 114 -10.81 9.31 21.03
N GLN A 115 -11.78 9.40 21.95
CA GLN A 115 -12.13 8.30 22.86
C GLN A 115 -10.90 7.72 23.60
N GLN A 116 -10.06 8.59 24.19
CA GLN A 116 -8.81 8.19 24.89
C GLN A 116 -7.72 7.57 23.99
N MET A 117 -7.91 7.58 22.67
CA MET A 117 -6.91 7.18 21.69
C MET A 117 -6.20 8.39 21.12
N ASN A 118 -4.88 8.39 21.16
CA ASN A 118 -4.05 9.38 20.47
C ASN A 118 -4.12 9.13 18.97
N VAL A 119 -4.63 10.11 18.22
CA VAL A 119 -4.78 10.03 16.76
C VAL A 119 -3.85 11.05 16.10
N VAL A 120 -2.98 10.55 15.23
CA VAL A 120 -2.14 11.35 14.34
C VAL A 120 -2.81 11.40 12.97
N LEU A 121 -3.15 12.58 12.48
CA LEU A 121 -3.53 12.76 11.07
C LEU A 121 -2.31 13.24 10.31
N LEU A 122 -1.99 12.59 9.18
CA LEU A 122 -0.83 12.93 8.37
C LEU A 122 -1.22 13.18 6.91
N ARG A 123 -0.80 14.34 6.39
CA ARG A 123 -0.73 14.63 4.96
C ARG A 123 0.74 14.72 4.53
N PRO A 124 1.27 13.74 3.78
CA PRO A 124 2.62 13.85 3.24
C PRO A 124 2.77 15.08 2.34
N ARG A 125 3.83 15.88 2.55
CA ARG A 125 4.19 17.00 1.68
C ARG A 125 5.25 16.60 0.64
N LEU A 126 5.11 15.39 0.10
CA LEU A 126 6.03 14.80 -0.88
C LEU A 126 5.24 14.24 -2.07
N LEU A 127 5.91 14.01 -3.20
CA LEU A 127 5.30 13.35 -4.35
C LEU A 127 4.80 11.94 -3.99
N MET A 128 3.77 11.47 -4.69
CA MET A 128 3.06 10.23 -4.37
C MET A 128 4.01 9.02 -4.23
N ASN A 129 4.96 8.88 -5.15
CA ASN A 129 5.91 7.76 -5.17
C ASN A 129 6.89 7.73 -3.97
N VAL A 130 6.95 8.80 -3.18
CA VAL A 130 7.80 8.94 -1.99
C VAL A 130 7.00 9.29 -0.73
N ASN A 131 5.66 9.23 -0.76
CA ASN A 131 4.82 9.42 0.42
C ASN A 131 5.24 8.51 1.59
N GLY A 132 5.72 7.30 1.31
CA GLY A 132 6.17 6.34 2.32
C GLY A 132 7.30 6.84 3.22
N VAL A 133 8.15 7.74 2.72
CA VAL A 133 9.22 8.37 3.51
C VAL A 133 8.62 9.20 4.64
N SER A 134 7.60 10.01 4.31
CA SER A 134 6.88 10.83 5.30
C SER A 134 6.16 9.96 6.33
N VAL A 135 5.47 8.92 5.84
CA VAL A 135 4.75 7.97 6.71
C VAL A 135 5.68 7.26 7.67
N ALA A 136 6.83 6.75 7.20
CA ALA A 136 7.80 6.05 8.05
C ALA A 136 8.41 6.98 9.11
N LYS A 137 8.77 8.22 8.74
CA LYS A 137 9.27 9.21 9.70
C LYS A 137 8.23 9.60 10.75
N ALA A 138 6.97 9.77 10.36
CA ALA A 138 5.88 10.05 11.29
C ALA A 138 5.63 8.86 12.22
N ALA A 139 5.61 7.63 11.69
CA ALA A 139 5.45 6.41 12.49
C ALA A 139 6.54 6.30 13.56
N ALA A 140 7.81 6.55 13.20
CA ALA A 140 8.92 6.56 14.14
C ALA A 140 8.79 7.69 15.18
N LYS A 141 8.53 8.93 14.73
CA LYS A 141 8.42 10.10 15.62
C LYS A 141 7.29 9.98 16.64
N TYR A 142 6.13 9.47 16.22
CA TYR A 142 4.94 9.38 17.07
C TYR A 142 4.77 7.99 17.71
N GLY A 143 5.72 7.07 17.52
CA GLY A 143 5.68 5.72 18.08
C GLY A 143 4.45 4.91 17.65
N VAL A 144 4.10 4.96 16.36
CA VAL A 144 2.94 4.24 15.80
C VAL A 144 3.41 3.02 15.02
N LYS A 145 2.89 1.83 15.37
CA LYS A 145 3.18 0.58 14.66
C LYS A 145 2.47 0.53 13.32
N ALA A 146 3.00 -0.23 12.35
CA ALA A 146 2.41 -0.33 11.02
C ALA A 146 0.96 -0.84 11.00
N GLU A 147 0.59 -1.76 11.90
CA GLU A 147 -0.79 -2.24 12.08
C GLU A 147 -1.78 -1.15 12.53
N ASP A 148 -1.28 -0.08 13.14
CA ASP A 148 -2.04 1.08 13.60
C ASP A 148 -2.02 2.25 12.63
N ILE A 149 -1.43 2.06 11.44
CA ILE A 149 -1.42 3.06 10.36
C ILE A 149 -2.52 2.74 9.36
N LEU A 150 -3.54 3.59 9.29
CA LEU A 150 -4.61 3.51 8.31
C LEU A 150 -4.31 4.43 7.11
N LEU A 151 -4.09 3.83 5.94
CA LEU A 151 -3.86 4.57 4.71
C LEU A 151 -5.18 4.87 4.00
N VAL A 152 -5.39 6.11 3.55
CA VAL A 152 -6.53 6.52 2.73
C VAL A 152 -6.02 6.87 1.33
N HIS A 153 -6.54 6.21 0.31
CA HIS A 153 -6.05 6.36 -1.06
C HIS A 153 -7.09 6.02 -2.13
N ASP A 154 -6.82 6.41 -3.38
CA ASP A 154 -7.68 6.09 -4.53
C ASP A 154 -7.56 4.64 -4.99
N GLU A 155 -8.63 4.15 -5.60
CA GLU A 155 -8.76 2.77 -6.06
C GLU A 155 -9.37 2.70 -7.46
N LEU A 156 -8.55 2.28 -8.42
CA LEU A 156 -8.95 2.14 -9.83
C LEU A 156 -9.96 1.01 -10.04
N ASP A 157 -9.87 -0.08 -9.29
CA ASP A 157 -10.70 -1.27 -9.54
C ASP A 157 -12.11 -1.17 -8.92
N LYS A 158 -12.46 0.00 -8.36
CA LYS A 158 -13.79 0.28 -7.81
C LYS A 158 -14.33 1.58 -8.44
N PRO A 159 -15.60 1.63 -8.88
CA PRO A 159 -16.18 2.87 -9.37
C PRO A 159 -16.33 3.89 -8.23
N LEU A 160 -16.43 5.17 -8.58
CA LEU A 160 -16.75 6.23 -7.62
C LEU A 160 -18.07 5.92 -6.90
N GLY A 161 -18.12 6.24 -5.60
CA GLY A 161 -19.22 5.83 -4.72
C GLY A 161 -19.01 4.47 -4.04
N LYS A 162 -17.99 3.70 -4.43
CA LYS A 162 -17.65 2.44 -3.74
C LYS A 162 -16.38 2.60 -2.91
N ILE A 163 -16.55 2.58 -1.60
CA ILE A 163 -15.46 2.59 -0.62
C ILE A 163 -15.34 1.23 0.06
N ALA A 164 -14.13 0.87 0.51
CA ALA A 164 -13.91 -0.37 1.25
C ALA A 164 -12.69 -0.28 2.16
N ILE A 165 -12.80 -0.89 3.35
CA ILE A 165 -11.63 -1.20 4.19
C ILE A 165 -10.98 -2.49 3.69
N LYS A 166 -9.64 -2.48 3.58
CA LYS A 166 -8.83 -3.66 3.30
C LYS A 166 -7.69 -3.75 4.30
N HIS A 167 -7.57 -4.89 4.96
CA HIS A 167 -6.42 -5.20 5.81
C HIS A 167 -5.25 -5.66 4.94
N GLY A 168 -4.16 -4.91 5.00
CA GLY A 168 -2.89 -5.15 4.33
C GLY A 168 -2.90 -5.54 2.83
N GLY A 169 -1.87 -6.26 2.41
CA GLY A 169 -1.71 -6.86 1.07
C GLY A 169 -0.96 -6.01 0.05
N SER A 170 -0.86 -6.47 -1.20
CA SER A 170 -0.05 -5.77 -2.21
C SER A 170 -0.58 -4.37 -2.59
N ALA A 171 0.29 -3.51 -3.13
CA ALA A 171 -0.05 -2.15 -3.54
C ALA A 171 -0.95 -2.07 -4.79
N ARG A 172 -1.18 -3.18 -5.50
CA ARG A 172 -1.99 -3.24 -6.75
C ARG A 172 -1.68 -2.16 -7.80
N GLY A 173 -0.43 -1.70 -7.86
CA GLY A 173 0.01 -0.67 -8.80
C GLY A 173 -0.08 0.78 -8.28
N HIS A 174 -0.65 1.00 -7.09
CA HIS A 174 -0.69 2.33 -6.48
C HIS A 174 0.70 2.72 -5.91
N ASN A 175 1.28 3.80 -6.43
CA ASN A 175 2.66 4.20 -6.08
C ASN A 175 2.83 4.66 -4.63
N GLY A 176 1.85 5.37 -4.05
CA GLY A 176 1.90 5.78 -2.63
C GLY A 176 1.91 4.60 -1.67
N VAL A 177 0.95 3.69 -1.81
CA VAL A 177 0.93 2.43 -1.04
C VAL A 177 2.21 1.64 -1.21
N ARG A 178 2.73 1.49 -2.44
CA ARG A 178 4.03 0.83 -2.68
C ARG A 178 5.15 1.50 -1.89
N SER A 179 5.22 2.83 -1.95
CA SER A 179 6.19 3.63 -1.19
C SER A 179 6.10 3.35 0.31
N CYS A 180 4.90 3.31 0.87
CA CYS A 180 4.69 3.00 2.30
C CYS A 180 5.17 1.58 2.64
N VAL A 181 4.83 0.58 1.82
CA VAL A 181 5.28 -0.80 2.02
C VAL A 181 6.81 -0.90 1.97
N ASP A 182 7.43 -0.22 1.00
CA ASP A 182 8.88 -0.22 0.84
C ASP A 182 9.59 0.52 1.99
N CYS A 183 9.02 1.58 2.56
CA CYS A 183 9.65 2.31 3.65
C CYS A 183 9.43 1.65 5.02
N LEU A 184 8.24 1.08 5.26
CA LEU A 184 7.88 0.41 6.51
C LEU A 184 8.32 -1.07 6.54
N GLN A 185 8.78 -1.62 5.41
CA GLN A 185 9.18 -3.03 5.25
C GLN A 185 8.07 -4.03 5.63
N THR A 186 6.81 -3.63 5.48
CA THR A 186 5.64 -4.45 5.77
C THR A 186 4.43 -3.95 4.97
N ASP A 187 3.47 -4.83 4.73
CA ASP A 187 2.24 -4.51 4.01
C ASP A 187 0.98 -4.59 4.86
N VAL A 188 1.12 -4.72 6.19
CA VAL A 188 0.02 -4.94 7.13
C VAL A 188 -0.92 -3.75 7.32
N MET A 189 -0.49 -2.53 6.96
CA MET A 189 -1.28 -1.30 7.13
C MET A 189 -2.70 -1.46 6.57
N PRO A 190 -3.76 -1.29 7.37
CA PRO A 190 -5.12 -1.22 6.87
C PRO A 190 -5.31 -0.03 5.92
N ARG A 191 -6.30 -0.14 5.02
CA ARG A 191 -6.49 0.83 3.94
C ARG A 191 -7.96 1.12 3.72
N LEU A 192 -8.31 2.41 3.74
CA LEU A 192 -9.56 2.90 3.20
C LEU A 192 -9.37 3.22 1.71
N ARG A 193 -9.98 2.39 0.87
CA ARG A 193 -9.88 2.45 -0.59
C ARG A 193 -11.06 3.23 -1.14
N ILE A 194 -10.79 4.35 -1.80
CA ILE A 194 -11.81 5.21 -2.41
C ILE A 194 -11.89 4.91 -3.90
N GLY A 195 -12.99 4.31 -4.36
CA GLY A 195 -13.19 4.03 -5.78
C GLY A 195 -13.11 5.29 -6.64
N ILE A 196 -12.34 5.25 -7.73
CA ILE A 196 -12.24 6.31 -8.73
C ILE A 196 -12.49 5.81 -10.16
N GLY A 197 -12.74 4.50 -10.32
CA GLY A 197 -12.89 3.82 -11.59
C GLY A 197 -11.62 3.79 -12.42
N ARG A 198 -11.62 2.94 -13.45
CA ARG A 198 -10.60 2.96 -14.50
C ARG A 198 -11.00 3.97 -15.58
N PRO A 199 -10.03 4.64 -16.22
CA PRO A 199 -10.34 5.47 -17.38
C PRO A 199 -10.97 4.62 -18.49
N THR A 200 -11.93 5.19 -19.19
CA THR A 200 -12.49 4.62 -20.41
C THR A 200 -11.76 5.16 -21.64
N GLY A 201 -11.76 4.40 -22.74
CA GLY A 201 -11.15 4.81 -23.99
C GLY A 201 -9.61 4.83 -23.96
N LYS A 202 -9.01 5.88 -24.56
CA LYS A 202 -7.56 5.99 -24.77
C LYS A 202 -6.81 6.72 -23.64
N THR A 203 -7.51 7.15 -22.59
CA THR A 203 -6.88 7.87 -21.47
C THR A 203 -6.02 6.93 -20.66
N SER A 204 -4.76 7.30 -20.47
CA SER A 204 -3.81 6.52 -19.67
C SER A 204 -4.12 6.65 -18.17
N VAL A 205 -3.74 5.63 -17.40
CA VAL A 205 -4.03 5.58 -15.95
C VAL A 205 -3.37 6.73 -15.19
N ASP A 206 -2.13 7.07 -15.54
CA ASP A 206 -1.39 8.20 -14.97
C ASP A 206 -2.12 9.54 -15.20
N ARG A 207 -2.64 9.77 -16.41
CA ARG A 207 -3.44 10.97 -16.70
C ARG A 207 -4.76 10.96 -15.95
N HIS A 208 -5.42 9.81 -15.85
CA HIS A 208 -6.68 9.65 -15.12
C HIS A 208 -6.54 10.03 -13.65
N VAL A 209 -5.55 9.45 -12.94
CA VAL A 209 -5.38 9.70 -11.51
C VAL A 209 -4.96 11.15 -11.22
N LEU A 210 -4.19 11.77 -12.12
CA LEU A 210 -3.83 13.19 -12.00
C LEU A 210 -4.95 14.15 -12.43
N GLY A 211 -6.02 13.63 -13.04
CA GLY A 211 -7.19 14.41 -13.43
C GLY A 211 -8.06 14.78 -12.22
N ARG A 212 -8.63 15.99 -12.27
CA ARG A 212 -9.65 16.44 -11.32
C ARG A 212 -10.98 15.72 -11.52
N PHE A 213 -11.76 15.61 -10.45
CA PHE A 213 -13.14 15.14 -10.54
C PHE A 213 -13.97 16.12 -11.38
N THR A 214 -14.89 15.60 -12.20
CA THR A 214 -15.89 16.42 -12.92
C THR A 214 -16.92 16.96 -11.94
N THR A 215 -17.75 17.89 -12.38
CA THR A 215 -18.85 18.44 -11.56
C THR A 215 -19.84 17.36 -11.11
N GLU A 216 -20.12 16.38 -11.98
CA GLU A 216 -21.00 15.25 -11.68
C GLU A 216 -20.35 14.29 -10.69
N GLU A 217 -19.06 13.99 -10.86
CA GLU A 217 -18.30 13.19 -9.92
C GLU A 217 -18.19 13.88 -8.56
N GLN A 218 -18.06 15.21 -8.52
CA GLN A 218 -17.98 15.97 -7.27
C GLN A 218 -19.25 15.81 -6.43
N LYS A 219 -20.43 15.79 -7.06
CA LYS A 219 -21.70 15.50 -6.36
C LYS A 219 -21.71 14.12 -5.70
N LEU A 220 -21.13 13.11 -6.36
CA LEU A 220 -20.98 11.78 -5.77
C LEU A 220 -19.89 11.76 -4.68
N LEU A 221 -18.83 12.54 -4.87
CA LEU A 221 -17.72 12.63 -3.93
C LEU A 221 -18.19 13.14 -2.57
N ASP A 222 -19.13 14.08 -2.51
CA ASP A 222 -19.67 14.59 -1.24
C ASP A 222 -20.26 13.46 -0.37
N SER A 223 -21.03 12.54 -0.97
CA SER A 223 -21.53 11.35 -0.27
C SER A 223 -20.41 10.38 0.13
N VAL A 224 -19.40 10.22 -0.74
CA VAL A 224 -18.22 9.41 -0.46
C VAL A 224 -17.44 9.96 0.74
N LEU A 225 -17.31 11.28 0.87
CA LEU A 225 -16.62 11.91 1.99
C LEU A 225 -17.33 11.63 3.32
N VAL A 226 -18.65 11.77 3.37
CA VAL A 226 -19.45 11.44 4.56
C VAL A 226 -19.27 9.97 4.95
N GLN A 227 -19.48 9.05 4.02
CA GLN A 227 -19.34 7.61 4.28
C GLN A 227 -17.90 7.24 4.69
N SER A 228 -16.89 7.88 4.10
CA SER A 228 -15.49 7.66 4.43
C SER A 228 -15.19 8.10 5.86
N VAL A 229 -15.69 9.26 6.28
CA VAL A 229 -15.55 9.79 7.63
C VAL A 229 -16.21 8.86 8.65
N ASP A 230 -17.43 8.39 8.38
CA ASP A 230 -18.13 7.46 9.27
C ASP A 230 -17.36 6.14 9.41
N LEU A 231 -16.80 5.61 8.32
CA LEU A 231 -15.92 4.44 8.37
C LEU A 231 -14.67 4.71 9.20
N LEU A 232 -13.99 5.85 9.00
CA LEU A 232 -12.81 6.21 9.77
C LEU A 232 -13.13 6.27 11.28
N LEU A 233 -14.24 6.90 11.67
CA LEU A 233 -14.71 6.92 13.06
C LEU A 233 -14.96 5.50 13.58
N SER A 234 -15.65 4.66 12.81
CA SER A 234 -15.91 3.27 13.21
C SER A 234 -14.63 2.45 13.42
N GLN A 235 -13.59 2.68 12.61
CA GLN A 235 -12.31 2.00 12.74
C GLN A 235 -11.53 2.43 13.99
N LEU A 236 -11.76 3.66 14.47
CA LEU A 236 -11.20 4.10 15.75
C LEU A 236 -11.93 3.43 16.93
N SER A 237 -13.24 3.17 16.83
CA SER A 237 -14.04 2.57 17.92
C SER A 237 -14.04 1.03 17.96
N GLN A 238 -13.96 0.34 16.81
CA GLN A 238 -14.16 -1.13 16.73
C GLN A 238 -13.02 -1.97 17.32
N GLN A 239 -11.81 -1.43 17.43
CA GLN A 239 -10.68 -2.18 17.97
C GLN A 239 -10.63 -2.16 19.51
N ASP A 240 -11.55 -1.47 20.18
CA ASP A 240 -11.71 -1.54 21.65
C ASP A 240 -12.24 -2.91 22.07
N SER A 241 -13.01 -3.58 21.21
CA SER A 241 -13.74 -4.80 21.58
C SER A 241 -12.96 -6.10 21.38
N GLN A 242 -11.86 -6.09 20.60
CA GLN A 242 -11.11 -7.30 20.25
C GLN A 242 -9.82 -7.50 21.04
N GLN A 243 -9.38 -6.49 21.80
CA GLN A 243 -8.14 -6.55 22.57
C GLN A 243 -8.28 -7.26 23.93
N ASP A 244 -9.52 -7.48 24.42
CA ASP A 244 -9.82 -8.22 25.66
C ASP A 244 -10.07 -9.74 25.45
N SER A 245 -9.91 -10.23 24.21
CA SER A 245 -10.00 -11.66 23.92
C SER A 245 -8.62 -12.22 23.52
N PRO A 246 -8.10 -13.27 24.18
CA PRO A 246 -6.84 -13.89 23.78
C PRO A 246 -6.98 -14.41 22.33
N LEU A 247 -6.07 -13.93 21.47
CA LEU A 247 -6.00 -14.32 20.07
C LEU A 247 -5.99 -15.86 19.93
N PRO A 248 -6.87 -16.47 19.12
CA PRO A 248 -6.69 -17.86 18.73
C PRO A 248 -5.44 -17.95 17.84
N SER A 249 -4.49 -18.77 18.26
CA SER A 249 -3.29 -19.09 17.48
C SER A 249 -3.69 -19.65 16.12
N SER A 250 -3.54 -18.87 15.04
CA SER A 250 -3.67 -19.42 13.70
C SER A 250 -2.50 -20.36 13.40
N PRO A 251 -2.76 -21.58 12.88
CA PRO A 251 -1.72 -22.55 12.63
C PRO A 251 -0.83 -22.10 11.45
N ALA A 252 0.48 -22.21 11.65
CA ALA A 252 1.47 -22.11 10.59
C ALA A 252 1.21 -23.20 9.53
N GLY A 253 0.61 -22.84 8.40
CA GLY A 253 0.17 -23.83 7.41
C GLY A 253 0.22 -23.39 5.95
N GLY A 254 1.00 -22.37 5.63
CA GLY A 254 1.09 -21.80 4.27
C GLY A 254 2.19 -22.37 3.38
N ARG A 255 2.55 -23.66 3.45
CA ARG A 255 3.51 -24.28 2.49
C ARG A 255 3.28 -25.75 2.10
N GLN A 256 2.26 -26.46 2.60
CA GLN A 256 2.09 -27.89 2.26
C GLN A 256 1.00 -28.21 1.23
N ALA A 257 0.15 -27.24 0.84
CA ALA A 257 -0.89 -27.47 -0.17
C ALA A 257 -0.36 -27.56 -1.62
N ALA A 258 0.86 -27.09 -1.90
CA ALA A 258 1.44 -27.13 -3.24
C ALA A 258 2.14 -28.46 -3.58
N GLN A 259 2.49 -29.27 -2.58
CA GLN A 259 3.25 -30.51 -2.76
C GLN A 259 2.35 -31.73 -3.03
N LYS A 260 1.16 -31.76 -2.42
CA LYS A 260 0.18 -32.86 -2.58
C LYS A 260 -0.49 -32.92 -3.96
N ARG A 261 -0.42 -31.84 -4.76
CA ARG A 261 -0.99 -31.78 -6.11
C ARG A 261 -0.04 -32.34 -7.18
N ASN A 262 1.26 -32.47 -6.87
CA ASN A 262 2.28 -32.91 -7.82
C ASN A 262 2.56 -34.43 -7.74
N GLU A 263 2.18 -35.09 -6.65
CA GLU A 263 2.32 -36.55 -6.50
C GLU A 263 1.16 -37.32 -7.16
N ARG A 264 -0.06 -36.77 -7.16
CA ARG A 264 -1.22 -37.38 -7.86
C ARG A 264 -1.15 -37.34 -9.38
N ALA A 265 -0.28 -36.51 -9.96
CA ALA A 265 -0.09 -36.42 -11.41
C ALA A 265 0.97 -37.39 -11.95
N ARG A 266 1.70 -38.11 -11.08
CA ARG A 266 2.81 -39.00 -11.46
C ARG A 266 2.52 -40.50 -11.29
N SER A 267 1.33 -40.90 -10.82
CA SER A 267 0.99 -42.32 -10.57
C SER A 267 -0.07 -42.91 -11.51
N GLY A 268 -0.38 -42.27 -12.63
CA GLY A 268 -1.29 -42.84 -13.64
C GLY A 268 -0.54 -43.74 -14.62
N SER A 269 -0.53 -45.05 -14.38
CA SER A 269 -0.20 -46.06 -15.40
C SER A 269 -1.46 -46.44 -16.20
N PRO A 270 -1.31 -46.90 -17.46
CA PRO A 270 -2.37 -46.87 -18.47
C PRO A 270 -3.38 -48.00 -18.30
N ALA A 271 -4.64 -47.73 -18.63
CA ALA A 271 -5.71 -48.72 -18.67
C ALA A 271 -5.52 -49.66 -19.87
N GLU A 272 -5.61 -50.96 -19.58
CA GLU A 272 -5.63 -52.07 -20.54
C GLU A 272 -6.94 -52.10 -21.34
N ASP A 273 -6.82 -52.48 -22.63
CA ASP A 273 -7.89 -52.96 -23.49
C ASP A 273 -8.55 -54.22 -22.89
N PRO A 274 -9.83 -54.47 -23.21
CA PRO A 274 -10.09 -55.73 -23.88
C PRO A 274 -11.09 -55.62 -25.04
N ALA A 275 -10.70 -56.24 -26.15
CA ALA A 275 -11.60 -56.62 -27.23
C ALA A 275 -12.39 -57.89 -26.89
N ALA A 276 -13.64 -57.91 -27.38
CA ALA A 276 -14.46 -59.05 -27.83
C ALA A 276 -15.05 -60.03 -26.79
N ALA A 277 -16.39 -60.12 -26.74
CA ALA A 277 -17.16 -61.28 -27.26
C ALA A 277 -18.69 -61.17 -27.00
N GLN A 278 -19.46 -61.36 -28.08
CA GLN A 278 -20.73 -62.12 -28.18
C GLN A 278 -22.00 -61.59 -27.47
N SER A 279 -22.91 -60.97 -28.23
CA SER A 279 -24.11 -61.60 -28.84
C SER A 279 -24.92 -60.55 -29.60
#